data_AF-A0A0F9BPA6-F1
#
_entry.id   AF-A0A0F9BPA6-F1
#
_cell.length_a   1.000
_cell.length_b   1.000
_cell.length_c   1.000
_cell.angle_alpha   90.00
_cell.angle_beta   90.00
_cell.angle_gamma   90.00
#
_symmetry.space_group_name_H-M   'P 1'
#
loop_
_entity.id
_entity.type
_entity.pdbx_description
1 polymer ?
#
loop_
_entity_poly.entity_id
_entity_poly.type
_entity_poly.pdbx_seq_one_letter_code
_entity_poly.pdbx_strand_id
1 'polypeptide(L)'
;MRPPVPEDAPDFVKEVTAELIALRGDKLPVSKMPVDGKFPSGTTRYEKRNIAVNIPQWEPDICIQCGLCSLINQCIYLSNGLLSRSLTSFSLPCYRP
;
A
#
# COMPACT_ATOMS: atom_id res chain seq x y z
N MET A 1 -5.64 -18.92 -0.26
CA MET A 1 -4.60 -17.90 -0.57
C MET A 1 -5.33 -16.58 -0.78
N ARG A 2 -4.89 -15.49 -0.15
CA ARG A 2 -5.52 -14.16 -0.37
C ARG A 2 -5.31 -13.78 -1.84
N PRO A 3 -6.34 -13.25 -2.54
CA PRO A 3 -6.10 -12.72 -3.88
C PRO A 3 -5.04 -11.61 -3.79
N PRO A 4 -4.09 -11.53 -4.75
CA PRO A 4 -3.00 -10.55 -4.72
C PRO A 4 -3.49 -9.09 -4.85
N VAL A 5 -4.71 -8.89 -5.33
CA VAL A 5 -5.35 -7.59 -5.60
C VAL A 5 -6.81 -7.66 -5.13
N PRO A 6 -7.41 -6.58 -4.60
CA PRO A 6 -8.83 -6.55 -4.22
C PRO A 6 -9.79 -6.55 -5.42
N GLU A 7 -11.02 -7.03 -5.21
CA GLU A 7 -12.05 -7.17 -6.26
C GLU A 7 -12.55 -5.83 -6.84
N ASP A 8 -12.33 -4.72 -6.15
CA ASP A 8 -12.69 -3.37 -6.61
C ASP A 8 -11.59 -2.73 -7.50
N ALA A 9 -10.53 -3.47 -7.81
CA ALA A 9 -9.46 -2.96 -8.66
C ALA A 9 -9.88 -2.90 -10.15
N PRO A 10 -9.29 -1.98 -10.94
CA PRO A 10 -9.47 -1.95 -12.38
C PRO A 10 -9.03 -3.25 -13.05
N ASP A 11 -9.64 -3.60 -14.18
CA ASP A 11 -9.39 -4.86 -14.88
C ASP A 11 -7.92 -5.08 -15.23
N PHE A 12 -7.21 -4.01 -15.64
CA PHE A 12 -5.77 -4.08 -15.90
C PHE A 12 -4.96 -4.56 -14.68
N VAL A 13 -5.34 -4.12 -13.48
CA VAL A 13 -4.65 -4.50 -12.24
C VAL A 13 -4.96 -5.96 -11.89
N LYS A 14 -6.18 -6.43 -12.15
CA LYS A 14 -6.59 -7.82 -11.91
C LYS A 14 -6.00 -8.81 -12.90
N GLU A 15 -5.89 -8.43 -14.17
CA GLU A 15 -5.46 -9.36 -15.22
C GLU A 15 -3.94 -9.36 -15.42
N VAL A 16 -3.29 -8.21 -15.25
CA VAL A 16 -1.85 -8.06 -15.49
C VAL A 16 -1.08 -7.97 -14.17
N THR A 17 -1.40 -6.97 -13.35
CA THR A 17 -0.62 -6.70 -12.13
C THR A 17 -0.73 -7.83 -11.11
N ALA A 18 -1.91 -8.44 -10.94
CA ALA A 18 -2.11 -9.57 -10.05
C ALA A 18 -1.29 -10.81 -10.44
N GLU A 19 -1.23 -11.14 -11.73
CA GLU A 19 -0.47 -12.28 -12.24
C GLU A 19 1.05 -12.05 -12.10
N LEU A 20 1.51 -10.80 -12.32
CA LEU A 20 2.90 -10.41 -12.06
C LEU A 20 3.27 -10.52 -10.58
N ILE A 21 2.42 -10.02 -9.66
CA ILE A 21 2.61 -10.14 -8.21
C ILE A 21 2.64 -11.61 -7.77
N ALA A 22 1.85 -12.46 -8.43
CA ALA A 22 1.78 -13.89 -8.13
C ALA A 22 2.91 -14.71 -8.78
N LEU A 23 3.94 -14.06 -9.35
CA LEU A 23 5.07 -14.69 -10.04
C LEU A 23 4.64 -15.58 -11.22
N ARG A 24 3.55 -15.21 -11.92
CA ARG A 24 3.02 -15.91 -13.10
C ARG A 24 3.11 -15.05 -14.37
N GLY A 25 4.14 -14.21 -14.44
CA GLY A 25 4.39 -13.32 -15.58
C GLY A 25 4.56 -14.09 -16.91
N ASP A 26 5.12 -15.29 -16.88
CA ASP A 26 5.35 -16.10 -18.10
C ASP A 26 4.06 -16.60 -18.75
N LYS A 27 2.94 -16.60 -18.01
CA LYS A 27 1.62 -17.00 -18.53
C LYS A 27 0.89 -15.85 -19.21
N LEU A 28 1.37 -14.61 -19.09
CA LEU A 28 0.75 -13.45 -19.70
C LEU A 28 1.07 -13.41 -21.20
N PRO A 29 0.05 -13.39 -22.08
CA PRO A 29 0.29 -13.24 -23.51
C PRO A 29 0.73 -11.81 -23.83
N VAL A 30 1.56 -11.65 -24.86
CA VAL A 30 2.03 -10.35 -25.35
C VAL A 30 0.85 -9.42 -25.72
N SER A 31 -0.30 -9.97 -26.10
CA SER A 31 -1.51 -9.21 -26.43
C SER A 31 -2.14 -8.45 -25.26
N LYS A 32 -1.83 -8.83 -24.01
CA LYS A 32 -2.31 -8.13 -22.81
C LYS A 32 -1.38 -6.98 -22.39
N MET A 33 -0.21 -6.86 -23.01
CA MET A 33 0.70 -5.75 -22.78
C MET A 33 0.32 -4.55 -23.68
N PRO A 34 0.37 -3.32 -23.15
CA PRO A 34 0.13 -2.13 -23.95
C PRO A 34 1.22 -1.99 -25.02
N VAL A 35 0.83 -1.73 -26.27
CA VAL A 35 1.74 -1.58 -27.43
C VAL A 35 2.77 -0.46 -27.19
N ASP A 36 2.33 0.61 -26.52
CA ASP A 36 3.18 1.77 -26.18
C ASP A 36 4.06 1.56 -24.93
N GLY A 37 3.98 0.40 -24.26
CA GLY A 37 4.67 0.14 -22.99
C GLY A 37 4.20 1.01 -21.81
N LYS A 38 3.11 1.78 -21.97
CA LYS A 38 2.56 2.67 -20.95
C LYS A 38 1.72 1.89 -19.95
N PHE A 39 2.08 1.96 -18.68
CA PHE A 39 1.29 1.41 -17.58
C PHE A 39 0.37 2.49 -16.99
N PRO A 40 -0.84 2.12 -16.52
CA PRO A 40 -1.70 3.05 -15.81
C PRO A 40 -1.04 3.50 -14.50
N SER A 41 -1.28 4.76 -14.14
CA SER A 41 -0.78 5.32 -12.89
C SER A 41 -1.61 4.86 -11.68
N GLY A 42 -1.02 4.92 -10.48
CA GLY A 42 -1.74 4.63 -9.23
C GLY A 42 -2.05 3.15 -8.96
N THR A 43 -1.43 2.22 -9.68
CA THR A 43 -1.58 0.77 -9.46
C THR A 43 -1.03 0.30 -8.11
N THR A 44 -0.07 1.04 -7.53
CA THR A 44 0.57 0.73 -6.24
C THR A 44 -0.41 0.69 -5.07
N ARG A 45 -1.55 1.40 -5.14
CA ARG A 45 -2.55 1.40 -4.05
C ARG A 45 -3.19 0.03 -3.80
N TYR A 46 -3.16 -0.86 -4.80
CA TYR A 46 -3.79 -2.16 -4.77
C TYR A 46 -2.87 -3.28 -4.28
N GLU A 47 -1.56 -3.04 -4.19
CA GLU A 47 -0.58 -4.08 -3.86
C GLU A 47 -0.60 -4.50 -2.38
N LYS A 48 -0.96 -3.57 -1.47
CA LYS A 48 -1.16 -3.78 -0.02
C LYS A 48 -0.19 -4.81 0.61
N ARG A 49 1.11 -4.66 0.34
CA ARG A 49 2.15 -5.66 0.64
C ARG A 49 2.34 -5.98 2.14
N ASN A 50 1.91 -5.09 3.04
CA ASN A 50 1.96 -5.25 4.49
C ASN A 50 3.27 -5.84 5.03
N ILE A 51 4.41 -5.28 4.58
CA ILE A 51 5.76 -5.75 4.90
C ILE A 51 6.38 -5.04 6.12
N ALA A 52 5.67 -4.05 6.68
CA ALA A 52 6.20 -3.27 7.81
C ALA A 52 6.24 -4.13 9.08
N VAL A 53 7.40 -4.18 9.73
CA VAL A 53 7.57 -4.88 11.02
C VAL A 53 6.86 -4.11 12.14
N ASN A 54 6.99 -2.78 12.14
CA ASN A 54 6.41 -1.89 13.13
C ASN A 54 5.52 -0.86 12.42
N ILE A 55 4.34 -0.60 12.99
CA ILE A 55 3.39 0.39 12.49
C ILE A 55 3.21 1.45 13.58
N PRO A 56 3.45 2.75 13.29
CA PRO A 56 3.25 3.80 14.29
C PRO A 56 1.77 3.92 14.66
N GLN A 57 1.48 3.91 15.96
CA GLN A 57 0.14 4.14 16.50
C GLN A 57 -0.10 5.64 16.72
N TRP A 58 -1.25 6.13 16.29
CA TRP A 58 -1.65 7.52 16.54
C TRP A 58 -2.26 7.67 17.94
N GLU A 59 -1.75 8.61 18.72
CA GLU A 59 -2.23 8.97 20.06
C GLU A 59 -2.82 10.40 20.04
N PRO A 60 -4.13 10.56 20.28
CA PRO A 60 -4.79 11.87 20.16
C PRO A 60 -4.36 12.85 21.26
N ASP A 61 -4.04 12.37 22.46
CA ASP A 61 -3.73 13.22 23.62
C ASP A 61 -2.39 13.96 23.50
N ILE A 62 -1.46 13.44 22.69
CA ILE A 62 -0.12 14.00 22.46
C ILE A 62 -0.06 14.77 21.13
N CYS A 63 -1.07 14.62 20.26
CA CYS A 63 -1.05 15.15 18.92
C CYS A 63 -1.30 16.66 18.89
N ILE A 64 -0.30 17.44 18.47
CA ILE A 64 -0.41 18.89 18.26
C ILE A 64 -0.86 19.30 16.84
N GLN A 65 -1.34 18.35 16.04
CA GLN A 65 -1.82 18.58 14.67
C GLN A 65 -0.81 19.26 13.72
N CYS A 66 0.49 19.05 13.93
CA CYS A 66 1.56 19.67 13.15
C CYS A 66 1.78 19.07 11.75
N GLY A 67 1.17 17.91 11.45
CA GLY A 67 1.32 17.23 10.15
C GLY A 67 2.70 16.64 9.85
N LEU A 68 3.69 16.82 10.74
CA LEU A 68 5.06 16.32 10.53
C LEU A 68 5.11 14.80 10.31
N CYS A 69 4.28 14.05 11.02
CA CYS A 69 4.18 12.59 10.84
C CYS A 69 3.77 12.19 9.41
N SER A 70 3.04 13.02 8.68
CA SER A 70 2.66 12.78 7.27
C SER A 70 3.75 13.24 6.29
N LEU A 71 4.60 14.19 6.68
CA LEU A 71 5.67 14.72 5.84
C LEU A 71 6.94 13.85 5.90
N ILE A 72 7.32 13.40 7.11
CA ILE A 72 8.58 12.66 7.33
C ILE A 72 8.43 11.15 7.04
N ASN A 73 7.27 10.57 7.34
CA ASN A 73 7.06 9.15 7.08
C ASN A 73 6.80 9.01 5.58
N GLN A 74 7.82 8.54 4.86
CA GLN A 74 7.77 8.26 3.42
C GLN A 74 6.73 7.17 3.06
N CYS A 75 6.14 6.50 4.05
CA CYS A 75 5.13 5.48 3.89
C CYS A 75 3.70 6.05 4.09
N ILE A 76 2.96 6.16 3.00
CA ILE A 76 1.57 6.68 2.82
C ILE A 76 0.49 5.96 3.69
N TYR A 77 0.87 5.01 4.54
CA TYR A 77 -0.05 4.18 5.33
C TYR A 77 -0.89 4.98 6.35
N LEU A 78 -0.43 6.15 6.80
CA LEU A 78 -1.14 6.95 7.80
C LEU A 78 -2.18 7.91 7.20
N SER A 79 -2.13 8.25 5.91
CA SER A 79 -3.07 9.21 5.31
C SER A 79 -4.42 8.61 4.91
N ASN A 80 -4.52 7.28 4.84
CA ASN A 80 -5.71 6.60 4.30
C ASN A 80 -6.60 5.93 5.37
N GLY A 81 -6.33 6.06 6.68
CA GLY A 81 -7.24 5.59 7.74
C GLY A 81 -7.61 4.09 7.72
N LEU A 82 -6.88 3.25 6.97
CA LEU A 82 -7.28 1.88 6.62
C LEU A 82 -6.71 0.78 7.54
N LEU A 83 -6.12 1.12 8.69
CA LEU A 83 -5.58 0.11 9.62
C LEU A 83 -6.50 -0.05 10.84
N SER A 84 -7.23 -1.16 10.86
CA SER A 84 -7.92 -1.68 12.04
C SER A 84 -6.91 -1.96 13.15
N ARG A 85 -7.21 -1.45 14.36
CA ARG A 85 -6.54 -1.47 15.67
C ARG A 85 -5.72 -2.71 16.15
N SER A 86 -5.50 -3.76 15.37
CA SER A 86 -5.10 -5.08 15.90
C SER A 86 -3.63 -5.49 15.74
N LEU A 87 -2.74 -4.68 15.19
CA LEU A 87 -1.34 -5.10 14.99
C LEU A 87 -0.36 -4.17 15.73
N THR A 88 0.01 -4.67 16.92
CA THR A 88 1.22 -4.38 17.72
C THR A 88 1.54 -2.92 18.04
N SER A 89 1.21 -2.57 19.28
CA SER A 89 1.42 -1.30 19.96
C SER A 89 2.91 -0.98 20.11
N PHE A 90 3.42 -0.09 19.27
CA PHE A 90 4.61 0.69 19.60
C PHE A 90 4.26 2.17 19.40
N SER A 91 3.93 2.82 20.50
CA SER A 91 3.81 4.28 20.62
C SER A 91 5.18 4.87 20.33
N LEU A 92 5.45 5.25 19.08
CA LEU A 92 6.57 6.12 18.80
C LEU A 92 6.14 7.52 19.24
N PRO A 93 6.65 8.05 20.37
CA PRO A 93 6.36 9.42 20.75
C PRO A 93 6.84 10.29 19.59
N CYS A 94 5.97 11.19 19.15
CA CYS A 94 6.28 12.17 18.14
C CYS A 94 7.61 12.84 18.53
N TYR A 95 8.69 12.45 17.83
CA TYR A 95 10.06 12.95 17.88
C TYR A 95 10.29 13.97 19.03
N ARG A 96 10.50 13.47 20.25
CA ARG A 96 11.19 14.27 21.28
C ARG A 96 12.68 13.96 21.11
N PRO A 97 13.53 14.96 20.77
CA PRO A 97 14.97 14.75 20.73
C PRO A 97 15.50 14.30 22.10
#